data_AF-A0AAD6Z0Z2-F1
#
_entry.id   AF-A0AAD6Z0Z2-F1
#
_cell.length_a   1.000
_cell.length_b   1.000
_cell.length_c   1.000
_cell.angle_alpha   90.00
_cell.angle_beta   90.00
_cell.angle_gamma   90.00
#
_symmetry.space_group_name_H-M   'P 1'
#
loop_
_entity.id
_entity.type
_entity.pdbx_description
1 polymer ?
#
loop_
_entity_poly.entity_id
_entity_poly.type
_entity_poly.pdbx_seq_one_letter_code
_entity_poly.pdbx_strand_id
1 'polypeptide(L)'
;TAGLLTFTIYMLAEHPEILTKLREEILRIVGPTQRPTFDNFRDMKYLRTDGRSFVPAGTRCAFSTILMHRRTDLWGPEALQFDPERFLDERLHKYPFACHESSLFLVRLLQTFSGVSFASNAQPPEGRPPASWKTDDKAGWKAHEKIRPRSHLTMFVFGRLWVRIEEVGAAEGV
;
A
#
# COMPACT_ATOMS: atom_id res chain seq x y z
N THR A 1 -4.17 -1.42 -5.24
CA THR A 1 -5.62 -1.39 -5.51
C THR A 1 -6.03 -2.40 -6.56
N ALA A 2 -5.38 -2.48 -7.73
CA ALA A 2 -5.66 -3.51 -8.74
C ALA A 2 -5.60 -4.94 -8.17
N GLY A 3 -4.56 -5.28 -7.41
CA GLY A 3 -4.43 -6.61 -6.79
C GLY A 3 -5.53 -6.98 -5.79
N LEU A 4 -6.10 -6.01 -5.07
CA LEU A 4 -7.22 -6.27 -4.14
C LEU A 4 -8.50 -6.61 -4.92
N LEU A 5 -8.80 -5.86 -5.98
CA LEU A 5 -9.95 -6.12 -6.84
C LEU A 5 -9.81 -7.49 -7.54
N THR A 6 -8.62 -7.79 -8.08
CA THR A 6 -8.31 -9.08 -8.70
C THR A 6 -8.48 -10.23 -7.71
N PHE A 7 -7.98 -10.07 -6.48
CA PHE A 7 -8.09 -11.12 -5.46
C PHE A 7 -9.52 -11.27 -4.94
N THR A 8 -10.28 -10.19 -4.78
CA THR A 8 -11.72 -10.27 -4.44
C THR A 8 -12.49 -11.04 -5.52
N ILE A 9 -12.22 -10.77 -6.80
CA ILE A 9 -12.85 -11.51 -7.90
C ILE A 9 -12.43 -12.99 -7.89
N TYR A 10 -11.13 -13.27 -7.68
CA TYR A 10 -10.63 -14.65 -7.56
C TYR A 10 -11.28 -15.42 -6.40
N MET A 11 -11.33 -14.84 -5.21
CA MET A 11 -11.97 -15.46 -4.04
C MET A 11 -13.48 -15.67 -4.23
N LEU A 12 -14.16 -14.78 -4.96
CA LEU A 12 -15.57 -14.98 -5.32
C LEU A 12 -15.76 -16.09 -6.36
N ALA A 13 -14.77 -16.34 -7.21
CA ALA A 13 -14.78 -17.44 -8.17
C ALA A 13 -14.53 -18.81 -7.51
N GLU A 14 -13.60 -18.87 -6.54
CA GLU A 14 -13.31 -20.09 -5.76
C GLU A 14 -14.41 -20.45 -4.74
N HIS A 15 -15.20 -19.46 -4.30
CA HIS A 15 -16.27 -19.64 -3.31
C HIS A 15 -17.66 -19.25 -3.89
N PRO A 16 -18.20 -20.04 -4.83
CA PRO A 16 -19.47 -19.73 -5.50
C PRO A 16 -20.66 -19.66 -4.53
N GLU A 17 -20.59 -20.34 -3.39
CA GLU A 17 -21.58 -20.26 -2.31
C GLU A 17 -21.60 -18.88 -1.63
N ILE A 18 -20.44 -18.23 -1.50
CA ILE A 18 -20.32 -16.87 -0.96
C ILE A 18 -20.77 -15.85 -2.00
N LEU A 19 -20.40 -16.04 -3.27
CA LEU A 19 -20.89 -15.23 -4.37
C LEU A 19 -22.42 -15.26 -4.46
N THR A 20 -23.02 -16.45 -4.33
CA THR A 20 -24.48 -16.64 -4.36
C THR A 20 -25.14 -15.91 -3.19
N LYS A 21 -24.66 -16.11 -1.96
CA LYS A 21 -25.17 -15.41 -0.77
C LYS A 21 -25.03 -13.89 -0.87
N LEU A 22 -23.89 -13.40 -1.38
CA LEU A 22 -23.65 -11.97 -1.57
C LEU A 22 -24.60 -11.40 -2.63
N ARG A 23 -24.80 -12.12 -3.74
CA ARG A 23 -25.72 -11.74 -4.82
C ARG A 23 -27.16 -11.72 -4.33
N GLU A 24 -27.60 -12.73 -3.60
CA GLU A 24 -28.93 -12.78 -2.99
C GLU A 24 -29.14 -11.64 -1.99
N GLU A 25 -28.15 -11.35 -1.15
CA GLU A 25 -28.21 -10.23 -0.20
C GLU A 25 -28.34 -8.89 -0.94
N ILE A 26 -27.55 -8.66 -1.99
CA ILE A 26 -27.61 -7.45 -2.82
C ILE A 26 -28.97 -7.34 -3.52
N LEU A 27 -29.45 -8.42 -4.15
CA LEU A 27 -30.73 -8.41 -4.85
C LEU A 27 -31.93 -8.26 -3.89
N ARG A 28 -31.85 -8.79 -2.67
CA ARG A 28 -32.88 -8.64 -1.64
C ARG A 28 -32.98 -7.21 -1.13
N ILE A 29 -31.84 -6.54 -0.93
CA ILE A 29 -31.79 -5.23 -0.27
C ILE A 29 -31.86 -4.08 -1.29
N VAL A 30 -31.15 -4.19 -2.41
CA VAL A 30 -31.08 -3.15 -3.45
C VAL A 30 -32.05 -3.43 -4.60
N GLY A 31 -32.39 -4.69 -4.88
CA GLY A 31 -33.16 -5.06 -6.05
C GLY A 31 -32.31 -5.19 -7.32
N PRO A 32 -32.89 -5.71 -8.42
CA PRO A 32 -32.16 -6.09 -9.62
C PRO A 32 -31.70 -4.90 -10.49
N THR A 33 -32.35 -3.74 -10.37
CA THR A 33 -32.17 -2.60 -11.28
C THR A 33 -31.90 -1.28 -10.58
N GLN A 34 -32.12 -1.21 -9.26
CA GLN A 34 -31.89 0.03 -8.52
C GLN A 34 -30.41 0.20 -8.21
N ARG A 35 -29.99 1.46 -8.07
CA ARG A 35 -28.64 1.78 -7.59
C ARG A 35 -28.61 1.64 -6.06
N PRO A 36 -27.53 1.10 -5.47
CA PRO A 36 -27.42 0.99 -4.02
C PRO A 36 -27.55 2.36 -3.36
N THR A 37 -28.40 2.44 -2.34
CA THR A 37 -28.58 3.63 -1.48
C THR A 37 -27.92 3.40 -0.12
N PHE A 38 -27.67 4.47 0.63
CA PHE A 38 -26.93 4.40 1.89
C PHE A 38 -27.60 3.54 2.96
N ASP A 39 -28.93 3.50 2.99
CA ASP A 39 -29.69 2.68 3.94
C ASP A 39 -29.49 1.18 3.65
N ASN A 40 -29.28 0.80 2.39
CA ASN A 40 -29.06 -0.59 1.99
C ASN A 40 -27.79 -1.20 2.62
N PHE A 41 -26.71 -0.42 2.77
CA PHE A 41 -25.44 -0.94 3.30
C PHE A 41 -25.49 -1.27 4.79
N ARG A 42 -26.45 -0.71 5.54
CA ARG A 42 -26.64 -1.03 6.98
C ARG A 42 -27.19 -2.44 7.18
N ASP A 43 -28.00 -2.90 6.22
CA ASP A 43 -28.65 -4.21 6.24
C ASP A 43 -27.84 -5.31 5.53
N MET A 44 -26.73 -4.95 4.87
CA MET A 44 -25.81 -5.87 4.20
C MET A 44 -24.83 -6.47 5.20
N LYS A 45 -25.10 -7.69 5.65
CA LYS A 45 -24.31 -8.38 6.68
C LYS A 45 -22.86 -8.58 6.24
N TYR A 46 -22.62 -8.81 4.95
CA TYR A 46 -21.28 -9.08 4.42
C TYR A 46 -20.46 -7.83 4.08
N LEU A 47 -21.11 -6.66 4.05
CA LEU A 47 -20.47 -5.35 3.75
C LEU A 47 -20.53 -4.37 4.93
N ARG A 48 -20.98 -4.85 6.09
CA ARG A 48 -21.14 -4.03 7.29
C ARG A 48 -19.78 -3.66 7.87
N THR A 49 -19.43 -2.37 7.80
CA THR A 49 -18.47 -1.78 8.74
C THR A 49 -19.18 -1.67 10.09
N ASP A 50 -18.53 -2.06 11.18
CA ASP A 50 -19.09 -2.20 12.52
C ASP A 50 -19.40 -0.86 13.21
N GLY A 51 -20.23 -0.03 12.59
CA GLY A 51 -21.07 0.99 13.24
C GLY A 51 -20.37 2.14 13.99
N ARG A 52 -19.05 2.17 14.13
CA ARG A 52 -18.35 3.23 14.89
C ARG A 52 -18.01 4.47 14.06
N SER A 53 -18.41 4.53 12.80
CA SER A 53 -18.13 5.70 11.95
C SER A 53 -19.24 5.87 10.90
N PHE A 54 -20.15 6.80 11.15
CA PHE A 54 -21.08 7.28 10.13
C PHE A 54 -20.32 8.19 9.16
N VAL A 55 -20.27 7.82 7.89
CA VAL A 55 -19.64 8.62 6.83
C VAL A 55 -20.70 9.06 5.82
N PRO A 56 -21.03 10.36 5.73
CA PRO A 56 -22.07 10.87 4.83
C PRO A 56 -21.81 10.55 3.35
N ALA A 57 -22.89 10.48 2.58
CA ALA A 57 -22.85 10.37 1.14
C ALA A 57 -21.98 11.45 0.49
N GLY A 58 -21.11 11.07 -0.45
CA GLY A 58 -20.20 11.99 -1.13
C GLY A 58 -18.93 12.34 -0.34
N THR A 59 -18.75 11.82 0.86
CA THR A 59 -17.52 12.01 1.64
C THR A 59 -16.36 11.24 1.00
N ARG A 60 -15.27 11.93 0.68
CA ARG A 60 -14.03 11.28 0.22
C ARG A 60 -13.34 10.59 1.40
N CYS A 61 -13.51 9.27 1.49
CA CYS A 61 -12.74 8.43 2.41
C CYS A 61 -11.33 8.20 1.85
N ALA A 62 -10.37 9.02 2.27
CA ALA A 62 -8.97 8.83 1.90
C ALA A 62 -8.27 7.98 2.96
N PHE A 63 -7.84 6.77 2.59
CA PHE A 63 -6.89 6.00 3.39
C PHE A 63 -5.47 6.41 3.03
N SER A 64 -4.72 6.93 4.00
CA SER A 64 -3.34 7.33 3.80
C SER A 64 -2.43 6.13 4.06
N THR A 65 -2.07 5.38 3.01
CA THR A 65 -1.19 4.21 3.11
C THR A 65 0.13 4.55 3.80
N ILE A 66 0.70 5.73 3.53
CA ILE A 66 1.96 6.17 4.14
C ILE A 66 1.86 6.33 5.66
N LEU A 67 0.73 6.84 6.16
CA LEU A 67 0.48 7.02 7.59
C LEU A 67 0.11 5.69 8.24
N MET A 68 -0.73 4.88 7.59
CA MET A 68 -1.19 3.61 8.14
C MET A 68 -0.05 2.61 8.33
N HIS A 69 0.94 2.56 7.42
CA HIS A 69 2.10 1.67 7.56
C HIS A 69 3.12 2.15 8.59
N ARG A 70 3.01 3.38 9.09
CA ARG A 70 3.92 4.00 10.07
C ARG A 70 3.28 4.20 11.44
N ARG A 71 2.05 3.70 11.61
CA ARG A 71 1.27 3.80 12.84
C ARG A 71 1.75 2.76 13.84
N THR A 72 2.36 3.23 14.91
CA THR A 72 2.91 2.37 15.96
C THR A 72 1.82 1.63 16.75
N ASP A 73 0.60 2.14 16.76
CA ASP A 73 -0.55 1.48 17.37
C ASP A 73 -1.07 0.27 16.56
N LEU A 74 -0.77 0.24 15.25
CA LEU A 74 -1.12 -0.89 14.37
C LEU A 74 0.05 -1.86 14.17
N TRP A 75 1.28 -1.33 14.07
CA TRP A 75 2.48 -2.10 13.69
C TRP A 75 3.51 -2.23 14.82
N GLY A 76 3.22 -1.74 16.03
CA GLY A 76 4.14 -1.74 17.16
C GLY A 76 5.16 -0.58 17.13
N PRO A 77 6.00 -0.45 18.17
CA PRO A 77 6.93 0.69 18.32
C PRO A 77 7.93 0.82 17.16
N GLU A 78 8.30 -0.30 16.54
CA GLU A 78 9.26 -0.35 15.44
C GLU A 78 8.66 -0.06 14.06
N ALA A 79 7.44 0.48 13.97
CA ALA A 79 6.73 0.74 12.72
C ALA A 79 7.45 1.69 11.73
N LEU A 80 8.46 2.42 12.20
CA LEU A 80 9.27 3.33 11.38
C LEU A 80 10.54 2.68 10.83
N GLN A 81 10.83 1.43 11.20
CA GLN A 81 12.01 0.70 10.75
C GLN A 81 11.67 -0.21 9.57
N PHE A 82 12.65 -0.35 8.66
CA PHE A 82 12.52 -1.30 7.55
C PHE A 82 12.93 -2.69 8.04
N ASP A 83 11.95 -3.51 8.32
CA ASP A 83 12.08 -4.90 8.76
C ASP A 83 11.35 -5.82 7.76
N PRO A 84 12.06 -6.42 6.80
CA PRO A 84 11.47 -7.33 5.82
C PRO A 84 11.08 -8.68 6.43
N GLU A 85 11.73 -9.09 7.53
CA GLU A 85 11.49 -10.38 8.18
C GLU A 85 10.11 -10.43 8.84
N ARG A 86 9.55 -9.27 9.20
CA ARG A 86 8.16 -9.08 9.65
C ARG A 86 7.11 -9.77 8.76
N PHE A 87 7.44 -9.99 7.49
CA PHE A 87 6.53 -10.59 6.52
C PHE A 87 6.83 -12.07 6.23
N LEU A 88 7.82 -12.69 6.88
CA LEU A 88 8.21 -14.09 6.64
C LEU A 88 7.40 -15.12 7.44
N ASP A 89 6.49 -14.67 8.31
CA ASP A 89 5.66 -15.54 9.15
C ASP A 89 4.50 -16.20 8.37
N GLU A 90 3.92 -17.29 8.91
CA GLU A 90 2.95 -18.19 8.26
C GLU A 90 1.67 -17.49 7.73
N ARG A 91 1.43 -16.23 8.11
CA ARG A 91 0.31 -15.41 7.64
C ARG A 91 0.44 -14.95 6.18
N LEU A 92 1.62 -15.08 5.56
CA LEU A 92 1.91 -14.59 4.19
C LEU A 92 1.39 -15.50 3.07
N HIS A 93 1.02 -16.75 3.35
CA HIS A 93 0.56 -17.75 2.35
C HIS A 93 -0.67 -17.31 1.53
N LYS A 94 -1.28 -16.16 1.84
CA LYS A 94 -2.55 -15.69 1.27
C LYS A 94 -2.39 -14.77 0.05
N TYR A 95 -1.20 -14.26 -0.28
CA TYR A 95 -1.02 -13.26 -1.37
C TYR A 95 0.21 -13.47 -2.29
N PRO A 96 0.39 -14.63 -2.95
CA PRO A 96 1.56 -14.89 -3.80
C PRO A 96 1.65 -14.00 -5.05
N PHE A 97 0.55 -13.73 -5.76
CA PHE A 97 0.60 -13.12 -7.10
C PHE A 97 1.20 -11.70 -7.18
N ALA A 98 0.95 -10.84 -6.19
CA ALA A 98 1.49 -9.46 -6.21
C ALA A 98 3.02 -9.44 -6.01
N CYS A 99 3.58 -10.48 -5.40
CA CYS A 99 5.01 -10.61 -5.20
C CYS A 99 5.75 -11.02 -6.48
N HIS A 100 5.15 -11.77 -7.40
CA HIS A 100 5.90 -12.45 -8.47
C HIS A 100 6.60 -11.48 -9.45
N GLU A 101 5.92 -10.46 -9.95
CA GLU A 101 6.52 -9.53 -10.93
C GLU A 101 7.64 -8.69 -10.29
N SER A 102 7.41 -8.22 -9.07
CA SER A 102 8.42 -7.45 -8.32
C SER A 102 9.60 -8.33 -7.92
N SER A 103 9.36 -9.59 -7.54
CA SER A 103 10.42 -10.55 -7.22
C SER A 103 11.29 -10.87 -8.42
N LEU A 104 10.71 -11.09 -9.61
CA LEU A 104 11.49 -11.33 -10.83
C LEU A 104 12.35 -10.11 -11.19
N PHE A 105 11.78 -8.91 -11.10
CA PHE A 105 12.53 -7.68 -11.30
C PHE A 105 13.66 -7.53 -10.27
N LEU A 106 13.37 -7.74 -8.98
CA LEU A 106 14.37 -7.63 -7.91
C LEU A 106 15.48 -8.66 -8.07
N VAL A 107 15.16 -9.91 -8.42
CA VAL A 107 16.16 -10.95 -8.70
C VAL A 107 17.07 -10.52 -9.84
N ARG A 108 16.51 -10.05 -10.96
CA ARG A 108 17.32 -9.61 -12.10
C ARG A 108 18.13 -8.36 -11.78
N LEU A 109 17.54 -7.41 -11.07
CA LEU A 109 18.21 -6.18 -10.66
C LEU A 109 19.42 -6.50 -9.78
N LEU A 110 19.26 -7.36 -8.77
CA LEU A 110 20.32 -7.72 -7.82
C LEU A 110 21.36 -8.70 -8.41
N GLN A 111 21.02 -9.42 -9.47
CA GLN A 111 21.99 -10.21 -10.25
C GLN A 111 22.90 -9.31 -11.11
N THR A 112 22.37 -8.18 -11.60
CA THR A 112 23.12 -7.26 -12.46
C THR A 112 23.87 -6.19 -11.67
N PHE A 113 23.31 -5.76 -10.54
CA PHE A 113 23.85 -4.65 -9.74
C PHE A 113 24.09 -5.08 -8.30
N SER A 114 25.31 -4.86 -7.81
CA SER A 114 25.76 -5.21 -6.45
C SER A 114 25.40 -4.14 -5.42
N GLY A 115 25.20 -2.89 -5.85
CA GLY A 115 24.99 -1.76 -4.95
C GLY A 115 23.89 -0.81 -5.43
N VAL A 116 23.07 -0.34 -4.50
CA VAL A 116 22.13 0.77 -4.71
C VAL A 116 22.25 1.74 -3.53
N SER A 117 22.58 3.00 -3.81
CA SER A 117 22.71 4.03 -2.78
C SER A 117 21.96 5.32 -3.16
N PHE A 118 21.56 6.10 -2.15
CA PHE A 118 20.84 7.35 -2.38
C PHE A 118 21.78 8.45 -2.87
N ALA A 119 21.49 9.02 -4.04
CA ALA A 119 22.31 10.07 -4.66
C ALA A 119 21.85 11.46 -4.20
N SER A 120 22.07 11.78 -2.92
CA SER A 120 21.63 13.05 -2.30
C SER A 120 22.21 14.29 -2.99
N ASN A 121 23.43 14.20 -3.53
CA ASN A 121 24.10 15.27 -4.25
C ASN A 121 23.46 15.56 -5.62
N ALA A 122 22.94 14.52 -6.30
CA ALA A 122 22.27 14.65 -7.59
C ALA A 122 20.81 15.10 -7.47
N GLN A 123 20.20 14.97 -6.27
CA GLN A 123 18.83 15.40 -6.04
C GLN A 123 18.71 16.92 -6.08
N PRO A 124 17.81 17.50 -6.90
CA PRO A 124 17.57 18.94 -6.96
C PRO A 124 17.16 19.50 -5.58
N PRO A 125 17.59 20.72 -5.22
CA PRO A 125 17.28 21.32 -3.91
C PRO A 125 15.79 21.36 -3.59
N GLU A 126 14.94 21.63 -4.58
CA GLU A 126 13.48 21.66 -4.43
C GLU A 126 12.88 20.28 -4.13
N GLY A 127 13.54 19.19 -4.55
CA GLY A 127 13.11 17.81 -4.27
C GLY A 127 13.45 17.33 -2.86
N ARG A 128 14.42 17.97 -2.19
CA ARG A 128 14.92 17.57 -0.87
C ARG A 128 13.94 17.93 0.24
N PRO A 129 13.77 17.09 1.27
CA PRO A 129 12.99 17.43 2.46
C PRO A 129 13.41 18.78 3.05
N PRO A 130 12.45 19.66 3.43
CA PRO A 130 12.77 20.89 4.13
C PRO A 130 13.52 20.61 5.43
N ALA A 131 14.52 21.42 5.76
CA ALA A 131 15.30 21.27 7.00
C ALA A 131 14.41 21.31 8.26
N SER A 132 13.30 22.06 8.20
CA SER A 132 12.32 22.15 9.27
C SER A 132 11.70 20.82 9.68
N TRP A 133 11.71 19.79 8.80
CA TRP A 133 11.20 18.46 9.15
C TRP A 133 12.02 17.77 10.23
N LYS A 134 13.29 18.13 10.41
CA LYS A 134 14.17 17.53 11.43
C LYS A 134 14.11 18.25 12.77
N THR A 135 13.66 19.49 12.79
CA THR A 135 13.69 20.37 13.96
C THR A 135 12.31 20.65 14.54
N ASP A 136 11.25 20.28 13.83
CA ASP A 136 9.88 20.42 14.30
C ASP A 136 9.49 19.16 15.09
N ASP A 137 9.26 19.31 16.40
CA ASP A 137 8.83 18.23 17.30
C ASP A 137 7.49 17.60 16.86
N LYS A 138 6.73 18.28 15.99
CA LYS A 138 5.47 17.77 15.40
C LYS A 138 5.66 17.13 14.02
N ALA A 139 6.89 17.02 13.52
CA ALA A 139 7.16 16.44 12.20
C ALA A 139 6.79 14.95 12.13
N GLY A 140 6.86 14.23 13.26
CA GLY A 140 6.53 12.81 13.34
C GLY A 140 7.32 12.00 12.32
N TRP A 141 6.61 11.23 11.47
CA TRP A 141 7.24 10.41 10.42
C TRP A 141 8.13 11.22 9.46
N LYS A 142 7.82 12.49 9.23
CA LYS A 142 8.57 13.34 8.28
C LYS A 142 10.03 13.56 8.71
N ALA A 143 10.32 13.52 10.01
CA ALA A 143 11.67 13.70 10.53
C ALA A 143 12.64 12.61 10.04
N HIS A 144 12.11 11.42 9.72
CA HIS A 144 12.89 10.26 9.30
C HIS A 144 13.06 10.17 7.77
N GLU A 145 12.39 11.04 7.00
CA GLU A 145 12.33 10.91 5.55
C GLU A 145 13.50 11.60 4.84
N LYS A 146 14.05 10.90 3.85
CA LYS A 146 15.08 11.42 2.91
C LYS A 146 14.45 11.93 1.60
N ILE A 147 13.15 11.75 1.43
CA ILE A 147 12.38 12.08 0.23
C ILE A 147 11.13 12.90 0.57
N ARG A 148 10.55 13.57 -0.43
CA ARG A 148 9.29 14.31 -0.29
C ARG A 148 8.14 13.58 -0.97
N PRO A 149 7.41 12.71 -0.26
CA PRO A 149 6.24 12.05 -0.84
C PRO A 149 5.12 13.09 -1.08
N ARG A 150 4.51 13.00 -2.27
CA ARG A 150 3.32 13.76 -2.66
C ARG A 150 2.28 12.79 -3.20
N SER A 151 1.02 13.24 -3.25
CA SER A 151 -0.08 12.46 -3.79
C SER A 151 -0.93 13.36 -4.68
N HIS A 152 -1.31 12.84 -5.85
CA HIS A 152 -2.32 13.45 -6.71
C HIS A 152 -3.41 12.40 -7.02
N LEU A 153 -3.04 11.38 -7.79
CA LEU A 153 -3.84 10.15 -7.98
C LEU A 153 -3.10 8.94 -7.40
N THR A 154 -1.80 8.84 -7.66
CA THR A 154 -0.86 7.91 -7.02
C THR A 154 0.15 8.69 -6.18
N MET A 155 0.75 8.01 -5.20
CA MET A 155 1.90 8.57 -4.48
C MET A 155 3.13 8.63 -5.39
N PHE A 156 3.89 9.70 -5.29
CA PHE A 156 5.15 9.87 -6.01
C PHE A 156 6.17 10.67 -5.18
N VAL A 157 7.45 10.59 -5.58
CA VAL A 157 8.52 11.39 -4.97
C VAL A 157 8.63 12.72 -5.70
N PHE A 158 8.39 13.82 -4.98
CA PHE A 158 8.58 15.16 -5.52
C PHE A 158 10.06 15.41 -5.82
N GLY A 159 10.36 15.88 -7.03
CA GLY A 159 11.75 16.03 -7.51
C GLY A 159 12.42 14.72 -7.95
N ARG A 160 11.65 13.63 -8.10
CA ARG A 160 12.09 12.27 -8.49
C ARG A 160 12.98 11.59 -7.45
N LEU A 161 13.18 10.28 -7.62
CA LEU A 161 14.09 9.47 -6.80
C LEU A 161 15.44 9.36 -7.50
N TRP A 162 16.49 9.80 -6.83
CA TRP A 162 17.85 9.79 -7.36
C TRP A 162 18.67 8.74 -6.61
N VAL A 163 19.16 7.76 -7.36
CA VAL A 163 19.97 6.66 -6.83
C VAL A 163 21.22 6.49 -7.69
N ARG A 164 22.30 6.07 -7.04
CA ARG A 164 23.47 5.51 -7.72
C ARG A 164 23.32 4.00 -7.67
N ILE A 165 23.58 3.37 -8.81
CA ILE A 165 23.56 1.92 -8.94
C ILE A 165 24.96 1.49 -9.37
N GLU A 166 25.48 0.46 -8.73
CA GLU A 166 26.80 -0.12 -8.98
C GLU A 166 26.61 -1.49 -9.63
N GLU A 167 27.24 -1.69 -10.78
CA GLU A 167 27.21 -2.95 -11.51
C GLU A 167 28.11 -3.98 -10.83
N VAL A 168 27.70 -5.25 -10.87
CA VAL A 168 28.54 -6.36 -10.39
C VAL A 168 29.83 -6.36 -11.22
N GLY A 169 30.98 -6.21 -10.56
CA GLY A 169 32.27 -6.29 -11.25
C GLY A 169 32.46 -7.68 -11.84
N ALA A 170 33.12 -7.77 -13.01
CA ALA A 170 33.33 -9.01 -13.77
C ALA A 170 34.03 -10.17 -13.01
N ALA A 171 34.41 -9.99 -11.74
CA ALA A 171 35.12 -10.95 -10.91
C ALA A 171 34.24 -11.72 -9.89
N GLU A 172 32.97 -11.36 -9.73
CA GLU A 172 32.05 -12.05 -8.79
C GLU A 172 31.21 -13.16 -9.45
N GLY A 173 31.45 -13.44 -10.74
CA GLY A 173 30.85 -14.55 -11.47
C GLY A 173 31.84 -15.69 -11.70
N VAL A 174 32.01 -16.57 -10.71
CA VAL A 174 32.53 -17.94 -10.87
C VAL A 174 31.60 -18.90 -10.15
#